data_AF-R7YV97-F1
#
_entry.id   AF-R7YV97-F1
#
_cell.length_a   1.000
_cell.length_b   1.000
_cell.length_c   1.000
_cell.angle_alpha   90.00
_cell.angle_beta   90.00
_cell.angle_gamma   90.00
#
_symmetry.space_group_name_H-M   'P 1'
#
loop_
_entity.id
_entity.type
_entity.pdbx_description
1 polymer ?
#
loop_
_entity_poly.entity_id
_entity_poly.type
_entity_poly.pdbx_seq_one_letter_code
_entity_poly.pdbx_strand_id
1 'polypeptide(L)'
;MDTPPDPPVLVPNPQGDLSQIADITNAPYIHIRVISFPTAATKKNALKHFPDKADHDTYEILWTAPKPKKPAAWLALFNTRVGSPVGDAEWAKRPWHYWGAALVKSSAGQGKHLIIWDCDAGTPSADARRKDVMLVNQVKLIEHAEKNGKINSVWYGGQKDESEQDSLSRTVSWIRSMALLGDLPFDEEADPRTTHCVRLTRR
;
A
#
# COMPACT_ATOMS: atom_id res chain seq x y z
N MET A 1 7.16 -37.91 26.17
CA MET A 1 6.52 -36.62 26.49
C MET A 1 6.22 -35.99 25.14
N ASP A 2 4.95 -36.00 24.74
CA ASP A 2 4.54 -35.39 23.48
C ASP A 2 4.55 -33.87 23.66
N THR A 3 5.32 -33.20 22.80
CA THR A 3 5.30 -31.74 22.70
C THR A 3 3.87 -31.32 22.33
N PRO A 4 3.27 -30.32 23.00
CA PRO A 4 1.99 -29.77 22.56
C PRO A 4 2.12 -29.35 21.10
N PRO A 5 1.11 -29.59 20.24
CA PRO A 5 1.12 -29.03 18.90
C PRO A 5 1.22 -27.51 19.02
N ASP A 6 2.13 -26.91 18.24
CA ASP A 6 2.24 -25.47 18.15
C ASP A 6 0.84 -24.88 17.87
N PRO A 7 0.43 -23.81 18.56
CA PRO A 7 -0.84 -23.17 18.27
C PRO A 7 -0.87 -22.81 16.79
N PRO A 8 -1.99 -23.04 16.08
CA PRO A 8 -2.07 -22.71 14.67
C PRO A 8 -1.72 -21.23 14.52
N VAL A 9 -0.65 -20.95 13.78
CA VAL A 9 -0.37 -19.61 13.28
C VAL A 9 -1.64 -19.20 12.55
N LEU A 10 -2.39 -18.26 13.11
CA LEU A 10 -3.51 -17.64 12.41
C LEU A 10 -2.91 -17.05 11.14
N VAL A 11 -3.07 -17.78 10.04
CA VAL A 11 -2.53 -17.36 8.74
C VAL A 11 -3.18 -16.01 8.47
N PRO A 12 -2.40 -14.93 8.34
CA PRO A 12 -2.99 -13.64 8.07
C PRO A 12 -3.80 -13.75 6.78
N ASN A 13 -5.08 -13.37 6.82
CA ASN A 13 -5.99 -13.41 5.69
C ASN A 13 -6.30 -11.99 5.21
N PRO A 14 -5.31 -11.29 4.60
CA PRO A 14 -5.48 -9.91 4.19
C PRO A 14 -6.65 -9.73 3.24
N GLN A 15 -6.93 -10.72 2.38
CA GLN A 15 -8.06 -10.66 1.47
C GLN A 15 -9.41 -10.69 2.20
N GLY A 16 -9.53 -11.52 3.24
CA GLY A 16 -10.72 -11.55 4.09
C GLY A 16 -10.94 -10.21 4.79
N ASP A 17 -9.89 -9.64 5.37
CA ASP A 17 -9.96 -8.35 6.05
C ASP A 17 -10.34 -7.21 5.08
N LEU A 18 -9.69 -7.14 3.92
CA LEU A 18 -9.99 -6.13 2.90
C LEU A 18 -11.41 -6.26 2.34
N SER A 19 -11.93 -7.49 2.23
CA SER A 19 -13.32 -7.72 1.80
C SER A 19 -14.31 -7.17 2.83
N GLN A 20 -14.08 -7.42 4.13
CA GLN A 20 -14.93 -6.85 5.19
C GLN A 20 -14.88 -5.32 5.22
N ILE A 21 -13.71 -4.72 4.97
CA ILE A 21 -13.59 -3.26 4.89
C ILE A 21 -14.32 -2.72 3.65
N ALA A 22 -14.30 -3.44 2.53
CA ALA A 22 -15.00 -3.03 1.30
C ALA A 22 -16.54 -3.00 1.48
N ASP A 23 -17.07 -3.75 2.44
CA ASP A 23 -18.50 -3.78 2.78
C ASP A 23 -18.95 -2.61 3.67
N ILE A 24 -18.04 -1.73 4.10
CA ILE A 24 -18.39 -0.51 4.85
C ILE A 24 -19.29 0.39 3.97
N THR A 25 -20.36 0.92 4.55
CA THR A 25 -21.25 1.86 3.85
C THR A 25 -20.46 3.07 3.33
N ASN A 26 -20.60 3.37 2.04
CA ASN A 26 -19.88 4.44 1.33
C ASN A 26 -18.35 4.28 1.33
N ALA A 27 -17.81 3.07 1.50
CA ALA A 27 -16.37 2.87 1.36
C ALA A 27 -15.88 3.29 -0.04
N PRO A 28 -14.65 3.82 -0.15
CA PRO A 28 -13.97 3.95 -1.43
C PRO A 28 -13.78 2.57 -2.10
N TYR A 29 -13.36 2.55 -3.35
CA TYR A 29 -12.98 1.28 -3.97
C TYR A 29 -11.76 0.69 -3.26
N ILE A 30 -11.91 -0.50 -2.69
CA ILE A 30 -10.82 -1.24 -2.05
C ILE A 30 -10.45 -2.41 -2.93
N HIS A 31 -9.19 -2.45 -3.36
CA HIS A 31 -8.69 -3.60 -4.08
C HIS A 31 -8.41 -4.75 -3.10
N ILE A 32 -9.19 -5.83 -3.22
CA ILE A 32 -9.23 -6.93 -2.25
C ILE A 32 -8.00 -7.85 -2.27
N ARG A 33 -7.19 -7.81 -3.33
CA ARG A 33 -5.98 -8.63 -3.46
C ARG A 33 -4.75 -7.81 -3.12
N VAL A 34 -3.77 -8.44 -2.46
CA VAL A 34 -2.50 -7.81 -2.14
C VAL A 34 -1.72 -7.52 -3.43
N ILE A 35 -1.12 -6.34 -3.53
CA ILE A 35 -0.30 -5.95 -4.68
C ILE A 35 1.18 -6.00 -4.33
N SER A 36 1.94 -6.86 -5.00
CA SER A 36 3.38 -7.03 -4.73
C SER A 36 4.28 -6.56 -5.84
N PHE A 37 3.78 -6.56 -7.08
CA PHE A 37 4.64 -6.57 -8.25
C PHE A 37 4.44 -5.33 -9.11
N PRO A 38 5.51 -4.56 -9.41
CA PRO A 38 5.40 -3.43 -10.31
C PRO A 38 4.94 -3.81 -11.72
N THR A 39 5.30 -5.02 -12.19
CA THR A 39 5.00 -5.49 -13.54
C THR A 39 4.68 -6.99 -13.57
N ALA A 40 3.99 -7.44 -14.63
CA ALA A 40 3.76 -8.86 -14.90
C ALA A 40 5.06 -9.65 -15.09
N ALA A 41 6.10 -9.04 -15.66
CA ALA A 41 7.42 -9.65 -15.80
C ALA A 41 8.07 -9.88 -14.42
N THR A 42 7.98 -8.91 -13.52
CA THR A 42 8.45 -9.05 -12.14
C THR A 42 7.69 -10.16 -11.40
N LYS A 43 6.35 -10.21 -11.54
CA LYS A 43 5.53 -11.30 -10.98
C LYS A 43 5.98 -12.67 -11.49
N LYS A 44 6.09 -12.84 -12.82
CA LYS A 44 6.51 -14.10 -13.45
C LYS A 44 7.88 -14.59 -12.94
N ASN A 45 8.83 -13.69 -12.75
CA ASN A 45 10.15 -14.03 -12.23
C ASN A 45 10.10 -14.38 -10.73
N ALA A 46 9.32 -13.64 -9.94
CA ALA A 46 9.18 -13.89 -8.50
C ALA A 46 8.47 -15.21 -8.18
N LEU A 47 7.48 -15.62 -8.99
CA LEU A 47 6.73 -16.88 -8.79
C LEU A 47 7.60 -18.14 -8.85
N LYS A 48 8.80 -18.06 -9.44
CA LYS A 48 9.79 -19.15 -9.40
C LYS A 48 10.33 -19.39 -7.99
N HIS A 49 10.26 -18.37 -7.13
CA HIS A 49 10.79 -18.38 -5.77
C HIS A 49 9.68 -18.34 -4.71
N PHE A 50 8.50 -17.84 -5.06
CA PHE A 50 7.36 -17.64 -4.15
C PHE A 50 6.04 -18.12 -4.78
N PRO A 51 5.86 -19.44 -4.94
CA PRO A 51 4.67 -20.00 -5.59
C PRO A 51 3.38 -19.71 -4.81
N ASP A 52 3.49 -19.53 -3.49
CA ASP A 52 2.39 -19.16 -2.60
C ASP A 52 1.79 -17.78 -2.89
N LYS A 53 2.46 -16.96 -3.73
CA LYS A 53 2.04 -15.58 -4.08
C LYS A 53 1.45 -15.47 -5.48
N ALA A 54 0.94 -16.56 -6.03
CA ALA A 54 0.22 -16.56 -7.31
C ALA A 54 -1.01 -15.64 -7.30
N ASP A 55 -1.61 -15.50 -6.13
CA ASP A 55 -2.79 -14.68 -5.81
C ASP A 55 -2.49 -13.18 -5.64
N HIS A 56 -1.23 -12.75 -5.60
CA HIS A 56 -0.89 -11.32 -5.51
C HIS A 56 -0.93 -10.62 -6.87
N ASP A 57 -1.39 -9.38 -6.92
CA ASP A 57 -1.57 -8.61 -8.14
C ASP A 57 -0.41 -7.67 -8.48
N THR A 58 -0.49 -7.07 -9.67
CA THR A 58 0.46 -6.05 -10.15
C THR A 58 -0.15 -4.66 -10.11
N TYR A 59 0.68 -3.61 -10.23
CA TYR A 59 0.18 -2.22 -10.26
C TYR A 59 -0.86 -2.00 -11.36
N GLU A 60 -0.62 -2.56 -12.55
CA GLU A 60 -1.56 -2.47 -13.68
C GLU A 60 -2.97 -3.01 -13.37
N ILE A 61 -3.06 -4.07 -12.55
CA ILE A 61 -4.34 -4.67 -12.18
C ILE A 61 -5.15 -3.71 -11.32
N LEU A 62 -4.51 -2.95 -10.41
CA LEU A 62 -5.21 -1.92 -9.65
C LEU A 62 -5.82 -0.85 -10.56
N TRP A 63 -5.11 -0.42 -11.60
CA TRP A 63 -5.59 0.60 -12.52
C TRP A 63 -6.72 0.09 -13.43
N THR A 64 -6.58 -1.13 -13.95
CA THR A 64 -7.52 -1.73 -14.92
C THR A 64 -8.70 -2.45 -14.30
N ALA A 65 -8.64 -2.79 -13.00
CA ALA A 65 -9.75 -3.44 -12.31
C ALA A 65 -11.06 -2.64 -12.43
N PRO A 66 -12.21 -3.31 -12.60
CA PRO A 66 -13.50 -2.66 -12.70
C PRO A 66 -13.85 -1.96 -11.38
N LYS A 67 -14.17 -0.67 -11.47
CA LYS A 67 -14.46 0.17 -10.30
C LYS A 67 -15.93 0.58 -10.31
N PRO A 68 -16.72 0.25 -9.28
CA PRO A 68 -18.14 0.59 -9.24
C PRO A 68 -18.30 2.11 -9.16
N LYS A 69 -19.27 2.67 -9.91
CA LYS A 69 -19.73 4.07 -9.77
C LYS A 69 -18.66 5.16 -9.96
N LYS A 70 -17.51 4.87 -10.60
CA LYS A 70 -16.40 5.83 -10.81
C LYS A 70 -15.96 6.48 -9.48
N PRO A 71 -15.39 5.70 -8.55
CA PRO A 71 -15.18 6.13 -7.18
C PRO A 71 -14.21 7.30 -7.08
N ALA A 72 -14.37 8.11 -6.04
CA ALA A 72 -13.51 9.27 -5.76
C ALA A 72 -12.15 8.85 -5.20
N ALA A 73 -12.08 7.77 -4.44
CA ALA A 73 -10.87 7.24 -3.85
C ALA A 73 -10.71 5.73 -4.09
N TRP A 74 -9.46 5.31 -4.30
CA TRP A 74 -9.05 3.91 -4.46
C TRP A 74 -8.05 3.57 -3.37
N LEU A 75 -8.26 2.48 -2.64
CA LEU A 75 -7.35 1.98 -1.60
C LEU A 75 -6.81 0.62 -2.03
N ALA A 76 -5.54 0.37 -1.72
CA ALA A 76 -4.94 -0.96 -1.91
C ALA A 76 -3.87 -1.26 -0.86
N LEU A 77 -3.79 -2.54 -0.51
CA LEU A 77 -2.73 -3.11 0.30
C LEU A 77 -1.59 -3.57 -0.59
N PHE A 78 -0.39 -3.09 -0.31
CA PHE A 78 0.82 -3.49 -1.00
C PHE A 78 1.73 -4.25 -0.05
N ASN A 79 2.62 -5.04 -0.62
CA ASN A 79 3.77 -5.52 0.12
C ASN A 79 5.04 -5.55 -0.73
N THR A 80 6.17 -5.62 -0.05
CA THR A 80 7.48 -5.74 -0.68
C THR A 80 8.42 -6.56 0.20
N ARG A 81 9.46 -7.14 -0.39
CA ARG A 81 10.56 -7.72 0.41
C ARG A 81 11.50 -6.61 0.84
N VAL A 82 11.95 -6.67 2.09
CA VAL A 82 12.98 -5.78 2.66
C VAL A 82 14.29 -6.54 2.70
N GLY A 83 14.88 -6.75 1.53
CA GLY A 83 16.11 -7.54 1.36
C GLY A 83 16.49 -7.65 -0.11
N SER A 84 17.78 -7.75 -0.39
CA SER A 84 18.30 -7.87 -1.75
C SER A 84 18.67 -9.33 -2.03
N PRO A 85 18.26 -9.92 -3.17
CA PRO A 85 18.76 -11.25 -3.56
C PRO A 85 20.27 -11.25 -3.81
N VAL A 86 20.87 -10.07 -3.99
CA VAL A 86 22.32 -9.87 -4.04
C VAL A 86 22.80 -9.44 -2.66
N GLY A 87 23.56 -10.30 -1.98
CA GLY A 87 24.25 -9.98 -0.73
C GLY A 87 23.49 -10.34 0.56
N ASP A 88 22.24 -10.79 0.48
CA ASP A 88 21.50 -11.34 1.63
C ASP A 88 21.07 -12.77 1.33
N ALA A 89 21.75 -13.77 1.91
CA ALA A 89 21.45 -15.18 1.71
C ALA A 89 20.05 -15.58 2.22
N GLU A 90 19.51 -14.82 3.17
CA GLU A 90 18.22 -15.10 3.83
C GLU A 90 17.08 -14.25 3.25
N TRP A 91 17.32 -13.56 2.12
CA TRP A 91 16.35 -12.66 1.49
C TRP A 91 14.97 -13.31 1.25
N ALA A 92 14.95 -14.61 0.94
CA ALA A 92 13.73 -15.37 0.68
C ALA A 92 12.94 -15.70 1.96
N LYS A 93 13.60 -15.69 3.13
CA LYS A 93 13.01 -15.98 4.45
C LYS A 93 12.58 -14.72 5.20
N ARG A 94 13.08 -13.54 4.82
CA ARG A 94 12.68 -12.27 5.44
C ARG A 94 11.17 -12.03 5.32
N PRO A 95 10.47 -11.55 6.36
CA PRO A 95 9.04 -11.29 6.26
C PRO A 95 8.74 -10.27 5.15
N TRP A 96 7.52 -10.34 4.64
CA TRP A 96 6.99 -9.29 3.77
C TRP A 96 6.73 -8.04 4.61
N HIS A 97 7.08 -6.89 4.04
CA HIS A 97 6.72 -5.60 4.58
C HIS A 97 5.48 -5.08 3.87
N TYR A 98 4.43 -4.82 4.64
CA TYR A 98 3.17 -4.32 4.13
C TYR A 98 3.09 -2.79 4.28
N TRP A 99 2.50 -2.16 3.27
CA TRP A 99 2.28 -0.72 3.22
C TRP A 99 1.03 -0.43 2.39
N GLY A 100 0.40 0.71 2.61
CA GLY A 100 -0.87 1.09 2.02
C GLY A 100 -0.71 2.21 1.01
N ALA A 101 -1.57 2.26 0.01
CA ALA A 101 -1.71 3.47 -0.80
C ALA A 101 -3.17 3.82 -1.07
N ALA A 102 -3.42 5.13 -1.12
CA ALA A 102 -4.69 5.71 -1.51
C ALA A 102 -4.49 6.63 -2.72
N LEU A 103 -5.32 6.47 -3.75
CA LEU A 103 -5.38 7.36 -4.90
C LEU A 103 -6.71 8.10 -4.88
N VAL A 104 -6.69 9.40 -4.61
CA VAL A 104 -7.89 10.21 -4.33
C VAL A 104 -8.04 11.31 -5.38
N LYS A 105 -9.21 11.45 -6.00
CA LYS A 105 -9.50 12.53 -6.94
C LYS A 105 -9.44 13.89 -6.25
N SER A 106 -8.83 14.86 -6.90
CA SER A 106 -8.84 16.25 -6.41
C SER A 106 -10.27 16.82 -6.43
N SER A 107 -10.64 17.59 -5.41
CA SER A 107 -11.89 18.37 -5.42
C SER A 107 -11.79 19.62 -6.30
N ALA A 108 -10.58 20.15 -6.50
CA ALA A 108 -10.30 21.32 -7.35
C ALA A 108 -10.30 21.01 -8.86
N GLY A 109 -10.69 19.80 -9.28
CA GLY A 109 -10.89 19.45 -10.68
C GLY A 109 -10.01 18.28 -11.13
N GLN A 110 -9.20 18.49 -12.18
CA GLN A 110 -8.46 17.40 -12.80
C GLN A 110 -7.23 16.98 -11.99
N GLY A 111 -7.07 15.67 -11.85
CA GLY A 111 -5.91 15.04 -11.22
C GLY A 111 -6.27 14.29 -9.95
N LYS A 112 -5.26 13.68 -9.35
CA LYS A 112 -5.40 12.87 -8.14
C LYS A 112 -4.26 13.16 -7.17
N HIS A 113 -4.48 12.92 -5.90
CA HIS A 113 -3.45 12.87 -4.87
C HIS A 113 -3.14 11.40 -4.58
N LEU A 114 -1.85 11.07 -4.49
CA LEU A 114 -1.38 9.75 -4.11
C LEU A 114 -0.85 9.82 -2.68
N ILE A 115 -1.46 9.05 -1.78
CA ILE A 115 -1.04 8.94 -0.39
C ILE A 115 -0.42 7.55 -0.22
N ILE A 116 0.81 7.50 0.26
CA ILE A 116 1.51 6.26 0.58
C ILE A 116 1.76 6.25 2.08
N TRP A 117 1.21 5.24 2.75
CA TRP A 117 1.40 5.03 4.17
C TRP A 117 2.25 3.79 4.40
N ASP A 118 3.34 3.94 5.12
CA ASP A 118 4.26 2.88 5.47
C ASP A 118 4.45 2.89 6.98
N CYS A 119 4.19 1.76 7.63
CA CYS A 119 4.24 1.65 9.08
C CYS A 119 5.64 1.92 9.67
N ASP A 120 6.68 1.78 8.83
CA ASP A 120 8.08 1.98 9.20
C ASP A 120 8.64 3.30 8.63
N ALA A 121 7.78 4.11 7.97
CA ALA A 121 8.21 5.43 7.53
C ALA A 121 8.67 6.25 8.73
N GLY A 122 9.87 6.82 8.62
CA GLY A 122 10.28 7.91 9.49
C GLY A 122 9.43 9.17 9.26
N THR A 123 9.87 10.28 9.83
CA THR A 123 9.27 11.60 9.58
C THR A 123 10.17 12.36 8.60
N PRO A 124 10.05 12.15 7.28
CA PRO A 124 10.91 12.83 6.32
C PRO A 124 10.56 14.32 6.26
N SER A 125 11.54 15.13 5.88
CA SER A 125 11.28 16.53 5.52
C SER A 125 10.57 16.62 4.16
N ALA A 126 9.80 17.68 3.94
CA ALA A 126 9.03 17.87 2.70
C ALA A 126 9.91 18.02 1.43
N ASP A 127 11.18 18.39 1.60
CA ASP A 127 12.20 18.56 0.56
C ASP A 127 13.09 17.31 0.35
N ALA A 128 12.87 16.25 1.14
CA ALA A 128 13.56 14.98 0.97
C ALA A 128 13.28 14.41 -0.42
N ARG A 129 14.31 13.83 -1.05
CA ARG A 129 14.14 13.13 -2.33
C ARG A 129 13.40 11.82 -2.07
N ARG A 130 12.42 11.49 -2.92
CA ARG A 130 11.63 10.25 -2.81
C ARG A 130 12.51 9.02 -2.63
N LYS A 131 13.56 8.89 -3.43
CA LYS A 131 14.51 7.77 -3.39
C LYS A 131 15.31 7.64 -2.08
N ASP A 132 15.40 8.71 -1.30
CA ASP A 132 16.19 8.71 -0.05
C ASP A 132 15.33 8.26 1.15
N VAL A 133 13.99 8.34 1.04
CA VAL A 133 13.07 8.12 2.18
C VAL A 133 12.02 7.04 1.93
N MET A 134 11.84 6.61 0.67
CA MET A 134 10.85 5.62 0.26
C MET A 134 11.52 4.33 -0.24
N LEU A 135 10.80 3.22 -0.12
CA LEU A 135 11.19 1.95 -0.73
C LEU A 135 11.13 2.04 -2.26
N VAL A 136 12.01 1.32 -2.95
CA VAL A 136 12.07 1.30 -4.42
C VAL A 136 10.71 0.98 -5.07
N ASN A 137 9.93 0.06 -4.47
CA ASN A 137 8.61 -0.29 -4.99
C ASN A 137 7.57 0.83 -4.79
N GLN A 138 7.68 1.64 -3.73
CA GLN A 138 6.82 2.82 -3.55
C GLN A 138 7.14 3.90 -4.58
N VAL A 139 8.43 4.12 -4.89
CA VAL A 139 8.85 5.02 -5.97
C VAL A 139 8.29 4.56 -7.32
N LYS A 140 8.40 3.26 -7.63
CA LYS A 140 7.81 2.68 -8.86
C LYS A 140 6.30 2.82 -8.93
N LEU A 141 5.59 2.76 -7.80
CA LEU A 141 4.14 3.02 -7.77
C LEU A 141 3.85 4.46 -8.17
N ILE A 142 4.62 5.44 -7.66
CA ILE A 142 4.47 6.85 -8.03
C ILE A 142 4.69 7.03 -9.54
N GLU A 143 5.77 6.47 -10.09
CA GLU A 143 6.06 6.53 -11.53
C GLU A 143 4.92 5.91 -12.36
N HIS A 144 4.40 4.76 -11.92
CA HIS A 144 3.27 4.10 -12.56
C HIS A 144 2.00 4.97 -12.50
N ALA A 145 1.76 5.63 -11.38
CA ALA A 145 0.61 6.52 -11.19
C ALA A 145 0.71 7.77 -12.09
N GLU A 146 1.88 8.41 -12.14
CA GLU A 146 2.18 9.56 -13.00
C GLU A 146 2.07 9.21 -14.50
N LYS A 147 2.42 7.99 -14.89
CA LYS A 147 2.25 7.50 -16.26
C LYS A 147 0.77 7.30 -16.64
N ASN A 148 -0.07 6.93 -15.69
CA ASN A 148 -1.48 6.61 -15.91
C ASN A 148 -2.44 7.77 -15.59
N GLY A 149 -1.92 8.96 -15.29
CA GLY A 149 -2.73 10.15 -15.09
C GLY A 149 -2.01 11.27 -14.34
N LYS A 150 -2.66 12.42 -14.27
CA LYS A 150 -2.13 13.58 -13.54
C LYS A 150 -2.18 13.33 -12.03
N ILE A 151 -1.00 13.32 -11.40
CA ILE A 151 -0.85 13.30 -9.94
C ILE A 151 -0.48 14.72 -9.48
N ASN A 152 -1.37 15.35 -8.70
CA ASN A 152 -1.21 16.70 -8.19
C ASN A 152 -0.19 16.73 -7.05
N SER A 153 -0.31 15.80 -6.10
CA SER A 153 0.60 15.66 -4.96
C SER A 153 0.87 14.21 -4.61
N VAL A 154 2.05 13.98 -4.05
CA VAL A 154 2.41 12.72 -3.37
C VAL A 154 2.58 13.01 -1.89
N TRP A 155 1.81 12.32 -1.07
CA TRP A 155 1.87 12.34 0.38
C TRP A 155 2.51 11.05 0.85
N TYR A 156 3.49 11.15 1.73
CA TYR A 156 4.20 10.00 2.27
C TYR A 156 4.37 10.14 3.77
N GLY A 157 4.14 9.06 4.49
CA GLY A 157 4.38 9.02 5.91
C GLY A 157 3.92 7.72 6.52
N GLY A 158 3.71 7.77 7.83
CA GLY A 158 3.55 6.61 8.65
C GLY A 158 3.48 7.00 10.10
N GLN A 159 3.29 6.01 10.95
CA GLN A 159 3.56 6.17 12.36
C GLN A 159 4.65 5.16 12.68
N LYS A 160 5.90 5.57 12.80
CA LYS A 160 6.90 4.65 13.35
C LYS A 160 6.57 4.44 14.83
N ASP A 161 6.20 3.21 15.18
CA ASP A 161 6.09 2.80 16.57
C ASP A 161 7.28 1.89 16.89
N GLU A 162 7.78 1.96 18.12
CA GLU A 162 8.86 1.10 18.62
C GLU A 162 8.35 -0.30 18.98
N SER A 163 7.03 -0.50 19.05
CA SER A 163 6.45 -1.82 19.17
C SER A 163 6.70 -2.65 17.90
N GLU A 164 7.19 -3.89 18.05
CA GLU A 164 7.38 -4.87 16.95
C GLU A 164 6.03 -5.36 16.36
N GLN A 165 5.03 -4.49 16.26
CA GLN A 165 3.74 -4.84 15.69
C GLN A 165 3.87 -5.14 14.20
N ASP A 166 3.22 -6.23 13.78
CA ASP A 166 3.18 -6.73 12.41
C ASP A 166 2.70 -5.67 11.40
N SER A 167 3.54 -5.38 10.40
CA SER A 167 3.29 -4.38 9.35
C SER A 167 1.95 -4.56 8.62
N LEU A 168 1.48 -5.81 8.49
CA LEU A 168 0.20 -6.12 7.87
C LEU A 168 -0.97 -5.58 8.70
N SER A 169 -1.05 -5.95 9.98
CA SER A 169 -2.13 -5.51 10.87
C SER A 169 -2.26 -3.98 10.90
N ARG A 170 -1.12 -3.29 10.99
CA ARG A 170 -1.08 -1.82 11.04
C ARG A 170 -1.54 -1.20 9.72
N THR A 171 -1.11 -1.75 8.59
CA THR A 171 -1.55 -1.27 7.28
C THR A 171 -3.03 -1.53 7.04
N VAL A 172 -3.56 -2.69 7.43
CA VAL A 172 -5.00 -2.99 7.36
C VAL A 172 -5.80 -2.03 8.23
N SER A 173 -5.33 -1.72 9.43
CA SER A 173 -5.94 -0.72 10.32
C SER A 173 -5.97 0.68 9.68
N TRP A 174 -4.87 1.07 9.01
CA TRP A 174 -4.82 2.31 8.23
C TRP A 174 -5.82 2.31 7.07
N ILE A 175 -5.90 1.24 6.27
CA ILE A 175 -6.89 1.10 5.18
C ILE A 175 -8.32 1.19 5.73
N ARG A 176 -8.60 0.56 6.86
CA ARG A 176 -9.91 0.64 7.53
C ARG A 176 -10.25 2.08 7.93
N SER A 177 -9.29 2.79 8.51
CA SER A 177 -9.45 4.20 8.87
C SER A 177 -9.73 5.06 7.63
N MET A 178 -9.02 4.82 6.52
CA MET A 178 -9.27 5.49 5.24
C MET A 178 -10.66 5.17 4.67
N ALA A 179 -11.11 3.93 4.80
CA ALA A 179 -12.43 3.51 4.33
C ALA A 179 -13.57 4.16 5.12
N LEU A 180 -13.40 4.35 6.44
CA LEU A 180 -14.35 5.04 7.31
C LEU A 180 -14.52 6.53 6.98
N LEU A 181 -13.53 7.16 6.33
CA LEU A 181 -13.66 8.53 5.81
C LEU A 181 -14.55 8.61 4.55
N GLY A 182 -14.86 7.47 3.93
CA GLY A 182 -15.77 7.36 2.80
C GLY A 182 -15.18 7.73 1.43
N ASP A 183 -15.95 7.42 0.39
CA ASP A 183 -15.64 7.70 -1.03
C ASP A 183 -15.85 9.17 -1.40
N LEU A 184 -15.06 10.06 -0.79
CA LEU A 184 -15.10 11.49 -1.04
C LEU A 184 -13.87 11.96 -1.83
N PRO A 185 -13.97 13.03 -2.65
CA PRO A 185 -12.81 13.70 -3.21
C PRO A 185 -11.83 14.18 -2.13
N PHE A 186 -10.64 14.60 -2.56
CA PHE A 186 -9.60 15.12 -1.70
C PHE A 186 -9.94 16.53 -1.24
N ASP A 187 -9.86 16.79 0.06
CA ASP A 187 -10.01 18.14 0.63
C ASP A 187 -8.67 18.90 0.54
N GLU A 188 -8.61 19.90 -0.35
CA GLU A 188 -7.36 20.63 -0.61
C GLU A 188 -6.90 21.51 0.57
N GLU A 189 -7.79 21.80 1.53
CA GLU A 189 -7.46 22.62 2.70
C GLU A 189 -6.95 21.75 3.86
N ALA A 190 -7.65 20.65 4.15
CA ALA A 190 -7.34 19.83 5.33
C ALA A 190 -7.83 18.37 5.20
N ASP A 191 -7.38 17.62 4.18
CA ASP A 191 -7.77 16.21 4.04
C ASP A 191 -7.23 15.33 5.21
N PRO A 192 -8.12 14.72 6.02
CA PRO A 192 -7.73 13.87 7.15
C PRO A 192 -6.97 12.61 6.72
N ARG A 193 -7.01 12.22 5.44
CA ARG A 193 -6.24 11.08 4.92
C ARG A 193 -4.73 11.34 4.92
N THR A 194 -4.32 12.61 5.07
CA THR A 194 -2.92 13.02 5.10
C THR A 194 -2.37 13.18 6.52
N THR A 195 -3.15 12.88 7.55
CA THR A 195 -2.66 12.85 8.93
C THR A 195 -1.44 11.92 9.04
N HIS A 196 -0.36 12.42 9.64
CA HIS A 196 0.96 11.76 9.72
C HIS A 196 1.70 11.57 8.39
N CYS A 197 1.29 12.24 7.33
CA CYS A 197 2.01 12.30 6.06
C CYS A 197 2.60 13.69 5.82
N VAL A 198 3.72 13.73 5.10
CA VAL A 198 4.27 14.96 4.55
C VAL A 198 4.08 14.97 3.04
N ARG A 199 3.86 16.16 2.47
CA ARG A 199 3.82 16.33 1.02
C ARG A 199 5.24 16.33 0.47
N LEU A 200 5.60 15.33 -0.33
CA LEU A 200 6.91 15.26 -0.98
C LEU A 200 6.93 16.16 -2.21
N THR A 201 7.77 17.21 -2.14
CA THR A 201 7.87 18.22 -3.21
C THR A 201 8.98 17.92 -4.21
N ARG A 202 9.99 17.15 -3.80
CA ARG A 202 11.16 16.82 -4.62
C ARG A 202 11.03 15.42 -5.21
N ARG A 203 11.19 15.31 -6.53
CA ARG A 203 11.22 14.03 -7.24
C ARG A 203 12.51 13.27 -6.94
#